data_AF-A0A3Q8Y1M1-F1
#
_entry.id   AF-A0A3Q8Y1M1-F1
#
_cell.length_a   1.000
_cell.length_b   1.000
_cell.length_c   1.000
_cell.angle_alpha   90.00
_cell.angle_beta   90.00
_cell.angle_gamma   90.00
#
_symmetry.space_group_name_H-M   'P 1'
#
loop_
_entity.id
_entity.type
_entity.pdbx_description
1 polymer ?
#
loop_
_entity_poly.entity_id
_entity_poly.type
_entity_poly.pdbx_seq_one_letter_code
_entity_poly.pdbx_strand_id
1 'polypeptide(L)' 'MLINQPTLAPSRKLSAAMISASLAGVIKAAVTNAWPQFADPMIWEPLPVIVGFAVGYFVRERR' A
#
# COMPACT_ATOMS: atom_id res chain seq x y z
N MET A 1 27.55 -23.69 12.73
CA MET A 1 26.94 -22.37 12.99
C MET A 1 25.88 -22.13 11.93
N LEU A 2 24.59 -22.12 12.29
CA LEU A 2 23.54 -21.69 11.36
C LEU A 2 23.72 -20.18 11.17
N ILE A 3 24.17 -19.78 9.98
CA ILE A 3 24.19 -18.38 9.57
C ILE A 3 22.72 -18.01 9.38
N ASN A 4 22.15 -17.29 10.34
CA ASN A 4 20.80 -16.76 10.25
C ASN A 4 20.84 -15.61 9.25
N GLN A 5 20.76 -15.92 7.95
CA GLN A 5 20.70 -14.92 6.91
C GLN A 5 19.41 -14.12 7.10
N PRO A 6 19.48 -12.78 7.19
CA PRO A 6 18.28 -11.96 7.18
C PRO A 6 17.60 -12.25 5.84
N THR A 7 16.57 -13.08 5.89
CA THR A 7 15.64 -13.22 4.78
C THR A 7 14.87 -11.91 4.75
N LEU A 8 15.48 -10.90 4.12
CA LEU A 8 14.73 -9.90 3.38
C LEU A 8 13.76 -10.77 2.58
N ALA A 9 12.48 -10.79 2.95
CA ALA A 9 11.45 -11.50 2.21
C ALA A 9 10.81 -10.48 1.26
N PRO A 10 11.52 -10.04 0.20
CA PRO A 10 11.02 -8.99 -0.69
C PRO A 10 9.70 -9.43 -1.33
N SER A 11 9.47 -10.73 -1.50
CA SER A 11 8.20 -11.29 -1.96
C SER A 11 7.03 -10.89 -1.06
N ARG A 12 7.15 -10.99 0.27
CA ARG A 12 6.08 -10.57 1.21
C ARG A 12 5.84 -9.06 1.15
N LYS A 13 6.90 -8.27 0.99
CA LYS A 13 6.82 -6.81 0.86
C LYS A 13 6.15 -6.38 -0.45
N LEU A 14 6.52 -7.02 -1.55
CA LEU A 14 5.95 -6.79 -2.87
C LEU A 14 4.48 -7.22 -2.92
N SER A 15 4.14 -8.39 -2.37
CA SER A 15 2.74 -8.84 -2.29
C SER A 15 1.89 -7.88 -1.46
N ALA A 16 2.39 -7.39 -0.31
CA ALA A 16 1.66 -6.42 0.48
C ALA A 16 1.48 -5.08 -0.24
N ALA A 17 2.51 -4.61 -0.96
CA ALA A 17 2.41 -3.41 -1.79
C ALA A 17 1.35 -3.59 -2.89
N MET A 18 1.36 -4.72 -3.60
CA MET A 18 0.38 -5.02 -4.65
C MET A 18 -1.05 -5.12 -4.11
N ILE A 19 -1.25 -5.83 -3.00
CA ILE A 19 -2.57 -5.93 -2.35
C ILE A 19 -3.07 -4.54 -1.93
N SER A 20 -2.20 -3.74 -1.33
CA SER A 20 -2.57 -2.39 -0.89
C SER A 20 -2.92 -1.46 -2.06
N ALA A 21 -2.18 -1.54 -3.17
CA ALA A 21 -2.46 -0.76 -4.38
C ALA A 21 -3.79 -1.18 -5.01
N SER A 22 -4.07 -2.49 -5.09
CA SER A 22 -5.36 -2.99 -5.57
C SER A 22 -6.52 -2.52 -4.69
N LEU A 23 -6.36 -2.58 -3.36
CA LEU A 23 -7.40 -2.14 -2.43
C LEU A 23 -7.67 -0.64 -2.57
N ALA A 24 -6.62 0.18 -2.65
CA ALA A 24 -6.72 1.61 -2.83
C ALA A 24 -7.43 1.97 -4.15
N GLY A 25 -7.16 1.21 -5.23
CA GLY A 25 -7.85 1.36 -6.51
C GLY A 25 -9.36 1.10 -6.42
N VAL A 26 -9.76 0.01 -5.74
CA VAL A 26 -11.18 -0.32 -5.53
C VAL A 26 -11.86 0.74 -4.66
N ILE A 27 -11.21 1.19 -3.58
CA ILE A 27 -11.74 2.24 -2.71
C ILE A 27 -11.92 3.53 -3.49
N LYS A 28 -10.94 3.94 -4.29
CA LYS A 28 -11.04 5.12 -5.15
C LYS A 28 -12.26 5.02 -6.06
N ALA A 29 -12.40 3.91 -6.79
CA ALA A 29 -13.52 3.70 -7.69
C ALA A 29 -14.88 3.75 -6.97
N ALA A 30 -14.99 3.11 -5.80
CA ALA A 30 -16.20 3.13 -4.99
C ALA A 30 -16.55 4.54 -4.49
N VAL A 31 -15.57 5.28 -3.99
CA VAL A 31 -15.74 6.65 -3.49
C VAL A 31 -16.15 7.60 -4.62
N THR A 32 -15.48 7.54 -5.78
CA THR A 32 -15.82 8.41 -6.91
C THR A 32 -17.17 8.07 -7.54
N ASN A 33 -17.64 6.83 -7.40
CA ASN A 33 -18.96 6.41 -7.87
C ASN A 33 -20.07 6.91 -6.93
N ALA A 34 -19.89 6.75 -5.62
CA ALA A 34 -20.86 7.20 -4.62
C ALA A 34 -20.86 8.73 -4.43
N TRP A 35 -19.70 9.37 -4.59
CA TRP A 35 -19.49 10.79 -4.36
C TRP A 35 -18.63 11.42 -5.48
N PRO A 36 -19.28 11.91 -6.55
CA PRO A 36 -18.59 12.49 -7.71
C PRO A 36 -17.72 13.70 -7.37
N GLN A 37 -18.01 14.42 -6.28
CA GLN A 37 -17.21 15.56 -5.84
C GLN A 37 -15.77 15.19 -5.43
N PHE A 38 -15.52 13.91 -5.12
CA PHE A 38 -14.17 13.41 -4.85
C PHE A 38 -13.47 12.86 -6.10
N ALA A 39 -14.01 13.04 -7.30
CA ALA A 39 -13.38 12.56 -8.55
C ALA A 39 -12.15 13.38 -8.97
N ASP A 40 -11.90 14.52 -8.33
CA ASP A 40 -10.75 15.38 -8.63
C ASP A 40 -9.42 14.60 -8.43
N PRO A 41 -8.57 14.49 -9.47
CA PRO A 41 -7.27 13.83 -9.37
C PRO A 41 -6.37 14.38 -8.27
N MET A 42 -6.43 15.69 -7.97
CA MET A 42 -5.59 16.33 -6.93
C MET A 42 -5.86 15.77 -5.53
N ILE A 43 -7.06 15.26 -5.26
CA ILE A 43 -7.41 14.68 -3.97
C ILE A 43 -6.68 13.34 -3.76
N TRP A 44 -6.45 12.59 -4.84
CA TRP A 44 -5.89 11.23 -4.78
C TRP A 44 -4.39 11.17 -5.00
N GLU A 45 -3.79 12.19 -5.63
CA GLU A 45 -2.36 12.24 -5.94
C GLU A 45 -1.42 12.10 -4.71
N PRO A 46 -1.71 12.70 -3.54
CA PRO A 46 -0.83 12.54 -2.37
C PRO A 46 -1.05 11.22 -1.60
N LEU A 47 -2.19 10.56 -1.77
CA LEU A 47 -2.57 9.37 -1.00
C LEU A 47 -1.62 8.16 -1.19
N PRO A 48 -1.10 7.85 -2.39
CA PRO A 48 -0.13 6.77 -2.60
C PRO A 48 1.11 6.88 -1.71
N VAL A 49 1.59 8.10 -1.42
CA VAL A 49 2.77 8.30 -0.55
C VAL A 49 2.42 7.94 0.89
N ILE A 50 1.25 8.37 1.36
CA ILE A 50 0.77 8.09 2.72
C ILE A 50 0.49 6.60 2.89
N VAL A 51 -0.22 5.99 1.94
CA VAL A 51 -0.54 4.56 1.94
C VAL A 51 0.74 3.73 1.83
N GLY A 52 1.67 4.11 0.96
CA GLY A 52 2.96 3.45 0.80
C GLY A 52 3.79 3.49 2.08
N PHE A 53 3.82 4.63 2.77
CA PHE A 53 4.49 4.74 4.07
C PHE A 53 3.81 3.87 5.13
N ALA A 54 2.48 3.91 5.24
CA ALA A 54 1.73 3.11 6.21
C ALA A 54 1.94 1.61 5.98
N VAL A 55 1.76 1.14 4.75
CA VAL A 55 1.97 -0.27 4.37
C VAL A 55 3.42 -0.66 4.61
N GLY A 56 4.38 0.19 4.22
CA GLY A 56 5.80 -0.02 4.49
C GLY A 56 6.10 -0.15 5.98
N TYR A 57 5.46 0.65 6.83
CA TYR A 57 5.59 0.57 8.29
C TYR A 57 5.00 -0.72 8.87
N PHE A 58 3.80 -1.15 8.42
CA PHE A 58 3.17 -2.38 8.90
C PHE A 58 3.87 -3.64 8.40
N VAL A 59 4.43 -3.60 7.20
CA VAL A 59 5.15 -4.71 6.56
C VAL A 59 6.63 -4.72 6.95
N ARG A 60 7.11 -3.68 7.63
CA ARG A 60 8.43 -3.69 8.24
C ARG A 60 8.45 -4.82 9.28
N GLU A 61 9.19 -5.87 8.95
CA GLU A 61 9.50 -6.97 9.87
C GLU A 61 9.98 -6.36 11.19
N ARG A 62 9.18 -6.51 12.25
CA ARG A 62 9.59 -6.18 13.62
C ARG A 62 10.45 -7.34 14.12
N ARG A 63 11.73 -7.36 13.75
CA ARG A 63 12.77 -8.20 14.37
C ARG A 63 14.04 -7.41 14.50
#